data_AF-A0A0W0VPB0-F1
#
_entry.id   AF-A0A0W0VPB0-F1
#
_cell.length_a   1.000
_cell.length_b   1.000
_cell.length_c   1.000
_cell.angle_alpha   90.00
_cell.angle_beta   90.00
_cell.angle_gamma   90.00
#
_symmetry.space_group_name_H-M   'P 1'
#
loop_
_entity.id
_entity.type
_entity.pdbx_description
1 polymer ?
#
loop_
_entity_poly.entity_id
_entity_poly.type
_entity_poly.pdbx_seq_one_letter_code
_entity_poly.pdbx_strand_id
1 'polypeptide(L)'
;MFFKQPKIKRITMHLESVLEELCRERWTHYLNVVPSADSIRYNHHLATDIDKEKLFATPGIWRSKEHFSWRMDEPFSNGHPIWVEINAAGQYWYYSGLLKQARFIVAELNNPSPDYQKIIKAAKDIKGRTLTVPSVISADPITIGVGFIMGGNLLVNFFRGLVGLVHAPMMLLVGAFCSITYWCSFSEYCGSPAFFFDTLQYFCDSLWQVLSSVVFPLAMLYSKYMTDSYNVFTKGDVQRVVDGITSLAEVYLEDKEADQSHVDVILMELKG
;
A
#
# COMPACT_ATOMS: atom_id res chain seq x y z
N MET A 1 -22.32 -1.53 -0.88
CA MET A 1 -22.60 -0.45 0.10
C MET A 1 -21.47 0.59 0.24
N PHE A 2 -20.37 0.47 -0.52
CA PHE A 2 -19.20 1.36 -0.49
C PHE A 2 -19.56 2.85 -0.71
N PHE A 3 -20.42 3.15 -1.68
CA PHE A 3 -20.82 4.54 -1.99
C PHE A 3 -21.66 5.23 -0.90
N LYS A 4 -22.23 4.47 0.06
CA LYS A 4 -23.00 5.02 1.18
C LYS A 4 -22.11 5.42 2.37
N GLN A 5 -20.83 5.09 2.36
CA GLN A 5 -19.90 5.45 3.43
C GLN A 5 -19.35 6.87 3.25
N PRO A 6 -19.03 7.58 4.36
CA PRO A 6 -18.37 8.88 4.32
C PRO A 6 -17.10 8.84 3.46
N LYS A 7 -16.84 9.94 2.72
CA LYS A 7 -15.69 10.03 1.80
C LYS A 7 -14.37 9.71 2.49
N ILE A 8 -14.16 10.22 3.71
CA ILE A 8 -12.95 9.95 4.52
C ILE A 8 -12.75 8.45 4.76
N LYS A 9 -13.81 7.72 5.10
CA LYS A 9 -13.77 6.27 5.34
C LYS A 9 -13.36 5.49 4.08
N ARG A 10 -13.90 5.85 2.92
CA ARG A 10 -13.50 5.23 1.64
C ARG A 10 -12.03 5.47 1.30
N ILE A 11 -11.55 6.69 1.52
CA ILE A 11 -10.16 7.08 1.26
C ILE A 11 -9.21 6.34 2.22
N THR A 12 -9.56 6.21 3.50
CA THR A 12 -8.75 5.47 4.46
C THR A 12 -8.73 3.96 4.18
N MET A 13 -9.86 3.36 3.78
CA MET A 13 -9.87 1.95 3.35
C MET A 13 -8.99 1.72 2.13
N HIS A 14 -8.94 2.67 1.21
CA HIS A 14 -8.02 2.62 0.08
C HIS A 14 -6.56 2.74 0.52
N LEU A 15 -6.24 3.64 1.47
CA LEU A 15 -4.90 3.75 2.07
C LEU A 15 -4.44 2.42 2.68
N GLU A 16 -5.30 1.81 3.49
CA GLU A 16 -5.02 0.52 4.13
C GLU A 16 -4.73 -0.56 3.08
N SER A 17 -5.60 -0.69 2.08
CA SER A 17 -5.42 -1.68 1.00
C SER A 17 -4.12 -1.49 0.21
N VAL A 18 -3.75 -0.24 -0.11
CA VAL A 18 -2.49 0.06 -0.80
C VAL A 18 -1.28 -0.29 0.07
N LEU A 19 -1.32 0.05 1.36
CA LEU A 19 -0.23 -0.26 2.29
C LEU A 19 -0.14 -1.75 2.62
N GLU A 20 -1.26 -2.46 2.61
CA GLU A 20 -1.31 -3.92 2.75
C GLU A 20 -0.62 -4.62 1.59
N GLU A 21 -0.91 -4.20 0.36
CA GLU A 21 -0.24 -4.71 -0.84
C GLU A 21 1.27 -4.43 -0.81
N LEU A 22 1.67 -3.19 -0.51
CA LEU A 22 3.08 -2.82 -0.39
C LEU A 22 3.80 -3.59 0.73
N CYS A 23 3.15 -3.77 1.88
CA CYS A 23 3.70 -4.56 2.98
C CYS A 23 3.86 -6.03 2.57
N ARG A 24 2.88 -6.60 1.86
CA ARG A 24 2.93 -7.99 1.37
C ARG A 24 4.05 -8.21 0.36
N GLU A 25 4.23 -7.27 -0.57
CA GLU A 25 5.34 -7.32 -1.54
C GLU A 25 6.70 -7.33 -0.81
N ARG A 26 6.90 -6.43 0.17
CA ARG A 26 8.17 -6.36 0.93
C ARG A 26 8.36 -7.54 1.86
N TRP A 27 7.29 -8.06 2.43
CA TRP A 27 7.30 -9.30 3.20
C TRP A 27 7.76 -10.48 2.34
N THR A 28 7.17 -10.65 1.16
CA THR A 28 7.55 -11.73 0.24
C THR A 28 9.00 -11.62 -0.20
N HIS A 29 9.46 -10.41 -0.53
CA HIS A 29 10.86 -10.17 -0.86
C HIS A 29 11.79 -10.56 0.30
N TYR A 30 11.46 -10.15 1.52
CA TYR A 30 12.22 -10.53 2.72
C TYR A 30 12.29 -12.05 2.90
N LEU A 31 11.19 -12.77 2.69
CA LEU A 31 11.17 -14.24 2.74
C LEU A 31 12.04 -14.93 1.69
N ASN A 32 12.34 -14.26 0.59
CA ASN A 32 13.18 -14.82 -0.48
C ASN A 32 14.68 -14.63 -0.22
N VAL A 33 15.05 -13.73 0.70
CA VAL A 33 16.46 -13.38 0.97
C VAL A 33 16.96 -13.83 2.34
N VAL A 34 16.04 -14.16 3.26
CA VAL A 34 16.42 -14.70 4.57
C VAL A 34 17.14 -16.05 4.44
N PRO A 35 18.19 -16.30 5.24
CA PRO A 35 18.96 -17.54 5.13
C PRO A 35 18.31 -18.74 5.84
N SER A 36 17.38 -18.51 6.77
CA SER A 36 16.73 -19.56 7.56
C SER A 36 15.39 -19.09 8.14
N ALA A 37 14.58 -20.04 8.60
CA ALA A 37 13.33 -19.76 9.33
C ALA A 37 13.59 -18.99 10.65
N ASP A 38 14.67 -19.30 11.36
CA ASP A 38 15.07 -18.63 12.61
C ASP A 38 15.41 -17.14 12.39
N SER A 39 15.95 -16.81 11.22
CA SER A 39 16.29 -15.42 10.85
C SER A 39 15.05 -14.56 10.58
N ILE A 40 13.87 -15.15 10.40
CA ILE A 40 12.63 -14.42 10.07
C ILE A 40 12.18 -13.59 11.27
N ARG A 41 12.29 -12.27 11.15
CA ARG A 41 11.76 -11.28 12.10
C ARG A 41 10.36 -10.82 11.68
N TYR A 42 9.36 -11.63 12.00
CA TYR A 42 7.95 -11.33 11.72
C TYR A 42 7.41 -10.20 12.61
N ASN A 43 6.64 -9.27 12.03
CA ASN A 43 6.10 -8.10 12.72
C ASN A 43 4.56 -8.09 12.81
N HIS A 44 3.93 -9.28 12.79
CA HIS A 44 2.48 -9.47 12.96
C HIS A 44 1.60 -8.63 12.02
N HIS A 45 2.07 -8.40 10.79
CA HIS A 45 1.34 -7.60 9.80
C HIS A 45 0.04 -8.27 9.32
N LEU A 46 -0.19 -9.57 9.59
CA LEU A 46 -1.45 -10.27 9.31
C LEU A 46 -2.34 -10.42 10.55
N ALA A 47 -1.97 -9.81 11.67
CA ALA A 47 -2.64 -9.94 12.97
C ALA A 47 -2.79 -11.40 13.48
N THR A 48 -2.07 -12.33 12.86
CA THR A 48 -2.05 -13.77 13.14
C THR A 48 -0.60 -14.25 13.20
N ASP A 49 -0.35 -15.28 14.00
CA ASP A 49 0.96 -15.93 14.03
C ASP A 49 1.16 -16.79 12.79
N ILE A 50 2.42 -16.90 12.36
CA ILE A 50 2.80 -17.66 11.18
C ILE A 50 3.72 -18.82 11.57
N ASP A 51 3.57 -19.94 10.86
CA ASP A 51 4.52 -21.04 10.93
C ASP A 51 5.72 -20.71 10.04
N LYS A 52 6.80 -20.24 10.66
CA LYS A 52 8.03 -19.83 9.97
C LYS A 52 8.72 -20.99 9.26
N GLU A 53 8.70 -22.18 9.87
CA GLU A 53 9.34 -23.38 9.32
C GLU A 53 8.61 -23.84 8.07
N LYS A 54 7.28 -23.97 8.15
CA LYS A 54 6.46 -24.29 6.97
C LYS A 54 6.65 -23.27 5.86
N LEU A 55 6.67 -21.98 6.21
CA LEU A 55 6.79 -20.89 5.25
C LEU A 55 8.14 -20.89 4.53
N PHE A 56 9.23 -21.13 5.27
CA PHE A 56 10.58 -21.21 4.71
C PHE A 56 10.73 -22.45 3.83
N ALA A 57 10.19 -23.59 4.26
CA ALA A 57 10.23 -24.85 3.51
C ALA A 57 9.34 -24.85 2.25
N THR A 58 8.40 -23.90 2.13
CA THR A 58 7.50 -23.78 0.98
C THR A 58 8.05 -22.77 -0.02
N PRO A 59 8.42 -23.18 -1.25
CA PRO A 59 8.80 -22.26 -2.31
C PRO A 59 7.74 -21.21 -2.61
N GLY A 60 8.18 -20.00 -2.95
CA GLY A 60 7.32 -18.82 -3.06
C GLY A 60 6.06 -19.02 -3.92
N ILE A 61 6.19 -19.73 -5.04
CA ILE A 61 5.09 -20.01 -5.97
C ILE A 61 3.99 -20.93 -5.42
N TRP A 62 4.22 -21.61 -4.30
CA TRP A 62 3.25 -22.51 -3.66
C TRP A 62 2.73 -21.99 -2.32
N ARG A 63 3.24 -20.84 -1.86
CA ARG A 63 2.76 -20.19 -0.64
C ARG A 63 1.35 -19.63 -0.84
N SER A 64 0.66 -19.40 0.28
CA SER A 64 -0.61 -18.70 0.31
C SER A 64 -0.50 -17.25 -0.18
N LYS A 65 -1.65 -16.66 -0.52
CA LYS A 65 -1.76 -15.32 -1.12
C LYS A 65 -1.02 -14.26 -0.31
N GLU A 66 -1.17 -14.29 1.01
CA GLU A 66 -0.57 -13.36 1.97
C GLU A 66 0.97 -13.43 2.06
N HIS A 67 1.58 -14.43 1.42
CA HIS A 67 3.02 -14.66 1.38
C HIS A 67 3.57 -14.72 -0.05
N PHE A 68 2.74 -14.32 -1.00
CA PHE A 68 3.02 -14.32 -2.42
C PHE A 68 3.08 -12.89 -2.97
N SER A 69 3.97 -12.70 -3.94
CA SER A 69 4.15 -11.46 -4.69
C SER A 69 4.10 -11.77 -6.18
N TRP A 70 3.34 -10.95 -6.90
CA TRP A 70 3.28 -10.96 -8.36
C TRP A 70 4.51 -10.37 -9.03
N ARG A 71 5.34 -9.63 -8.28
CA ARG A 71 6.57 -9.10 -8.81
C ARG A 71 7.63 -10.19 -8.81
N MET A 72 8.18 -10.46 -9.99
CA MET A 72 9.42 -11.21 -10.08
C MET A 72 10.49 -10.40 -9.35
N ASP A 73 10.99 -10.93 -8.24
CA ASP A 73 12.20 -10.41 -7.64
C ASP A 73 13.34 -10.67 -8.63
N GLU A 74 13.90 -9.61 -9.20
CA GLU A 74 15.14 -9.76 -9.96
C GLU A 74 16.22 -10.22 -8.97
N PRO A 75 16.93 -11.33 -9.23
CA PRO A 75 18.07 -11.69 -8.42
C PRO A 75 19.10 -10.56 -8.55
N PHE A 76 19.39 -9.88 -7.43
CA PHE A 76 20.48 -8.92 -7.37
C PHE A 76 21.80 -9.69 -7.51
N SER A 77 22.22 -9.94 -8.76
CA SER A 77 23.41 -10.73 -9.10
C SER A 77 24.71 -10.18 -8.50
N ASN A 78 24.69 -8.92 -8.03
CA ASN A 78 25.84 -8.21 -7.46
C ASN A 78 25.63 -7.74 -6.01
N GLY A 79 24.55 -8.17 -5.34
CA GLY A 79 24.25 -7.74 -3.97
C GLY A 79 25.04 -8.52 -2.91
N HIS A 80 25.60 -7.83 -1.91
CA HIS A 80 26.23 -8.50 -0.78
C HIS A 80 25.15 -9.12 0.13
N PRO A 81 25.20 -10.42 0.46
CA PRO A 81 24.10 -11.13 1.14
C PRO A 81 23.61 -10.46 2.43
N ILE A 82 24.53 -10.01 3.28
CA ILE A 82 24.20 -9.32 4.54
C ILE A 82 23.44 -8.02 4.30
N TRP A 83 23.80 -7.24 3.27
CA TRP A 83 23.14 -5.96 2.97
C TRP A 83 21.78 -6.17 2.33
N VAL A 84 21.64 -7.21 1.50
CA VAL A 84 20.34 -7.64 0.96
C VAL A 84 19.38 -7.99 2.09
N GLU A 85 19.82 -8.80 3.06
CA GLU A 85 18.99 -9.21 4.21
C GLU A 85 18.60 -8.00 5.07
N ILE A 86 19.56 -7.17 5.49
CA ILE A 86 19.30 -6.00 6.34
C ILE A 86 18.36 -5.00 5.64
N ASN A 87 18.58 -4.77 4.34
CA ASN A 87 17.75 -3.88 3.54
C ASN A 87 16.31 -4.42 3.45
N ALA A 88 16.14 -5.69 3.10
CA ALA A 88 14.83 -6.32 2.97
C ALA A 88 14.07 -6.34 4.31
N ALA A 89 14.75 -6.70 5.40
CA ALA A 89 14.19 -6.65 6.74
C ALA A 89 13.76 -5.22 7.11
N GLY A 90 14.64 -4.24 6.91
CA GLY A 90 14.35 -2.83 7.20
C GLY A 90 13.11 -2.34 6.45
N GLN A 91 13.03 -2.60 5.14
CA GLN A 91 11.86 -2.26 4.34
C GLN A 91 10.60 -2.93 4.87
N TYR A 92 10.60 -4.24 5.10
CA TYR A 92 9.46 -4.96 5.65
C TYR A 92 8.95 -4.33 6.96
N TRP A 93 9.86 -4.03 7.88
CA TRP A 93 9.52 -3.40 9.17
C TRP A 93 8.89 -2.03 9.01
N TYR A 94 9.41 -1.21 8.09
CA TYR A 94 8.87 0.11 7.80
C TYR A 94 7.45 0.04 7.24
N TYR A 95 7.21 -0.79 6.22
CA TYR A 95 5.88 -0.91 5.61
C TYR A 95 4.86 -1.55 6.56
N SER A 96 5.26 -2.54 7.36
CA SER A 96 4.40 -3.08 8.44
C SER A 96 4.04 -1.99 9.45
N GLY A 97 5.00 -1.11 9.79
CA GLY A 97 4.76 0.05 10.63
C GLY A 97 3.77 1.06 10.04
N LEU A 98 3.80 1.29 8.72
CA LEU A 98 2.83 2.15 8.02
C LEU A 98 1.44 1.50 8.00
N LEU A 99 1.35 0.20 7.71
CA LEU A 99 0.09 -0.54 7.71
C LEU A 99 -0.58 -0.52 9.09
N LYS A 100 0.19 -0.65 10.18
CA LYS A 100 -0.34 -0.51 11.56
C LYS A 100 -1.00 0.84 11.79
N GLN A 101 -0.41 1.92 11.29
CA GLN A 101 -0.99 3.26 11.40
C GLN A 101 -2.27 3.40 10.55
N ALA A 102 -2.29 2.86 9.33
CA ALA A 102 -3.48 2.89 8.49
C ALA A 102 -4.65 2.10 9.11
N ARG A 103 -4.38 0.91 9.65
CA ARG A 103 -5.36 0.10 10.40
C ARG A 103 -5.89 0.83 11.62
N PHE A 104 -5.02 1.54 12.34
CA PHE A 104 -5.45 2.40 13.44
C PHE A 104 -6.44 3.49 12.97
N ILE A 105 -6.14 4.19 11.87
CA ILE A 105 -7.05 5.21 11.33
C ILE A 105 -8.41 4.60 10.92
N VAL A 106 -8.41 3.42 10.28
CA VAL A 106 -9.66 2.73 9.90
C VAL A 106 -10.46 2.32 11.13
N ALA A 107 -9.81 1.76 12.15
CA ALA A 107 -10.46 1.40 13.41
C ALA A 107 -11.07 2.62 14.09
N GLU A 108 -10.35 3.74 14.18
CA GLU A 108 -10.82 4.98 14.80
C GLU A 108 -12.03 5.58 14.04
N LEU A 109 -12.00 5.55 12.70
CA LEU A 109 -13.14 5.98 11.86
C LEU A 109 -14.36 5.05 11.93
N ASN A 110 -14.21 3.84 12.47
CA ASN A 110 -15.31 2.91 12.71
C ASN A 110 -15.92 3.06 14.11
N ASN A 111 -15.32 3.85 15.00
CA ASN A 111 -15.88 4.13 16.31
C ASN A 111 -17.16 4.99 16.17
N PRO A 112 -18.15 4.84 17.07
CA PRO A 112 -19.35 5.69 17.11
C PRO A 112 -19.03 7.18 17.31
N SER A 113 -17.87 7.49 17.89
CA SER A 113 -17.38 8.86 18.08
C SER A 113 -15.89 8.91 17.72
N PRO A 114 -15.55 9.07 16.43
CA PRO A 114 -14.17 9.10 15.98
C PRO A 114 -13.38 10.26 16.58
N ASP A 115 -12.15 9.98 17.02
CA ASP A 115 -11.18 11.00 17.42
C ASP A 115 -10.37 11.50 16.21
N TYR A 116 -10.84 12.59 15.59
CA TYR A 116 -10.20 13.17 14.41
C TYR A 116 -8.80 13.74 14.67
N GLN A 117 -8.48 14.14 15.90
CA GLN A 117 -7.12 14.59 16.23
C GLN A 117 -6.12 13.43 16.19
N LYS A 118 -6.50 12.25 16.72
CA LYS A 118 -5.69 11.03 16.59
C LYS A 118 -5.53 10.59 15.15
N ILE A 119 -6.59 10.69 14.35
CA ILE A 119 -6.55 10.38 12.91
C ILE A 119 -5.57 11.30 12.17
N ILE A 120 -5.62 12.61 12.41
CA ILE A 120 -4.70 13.58 11.81
C ILE A 120 -3.26 13.29 12.23
N LYS A 121 -3.03 13.00 13.51
CA LYS A 121 -1.68 12.67 14.01
C LYS A 121 -1.13 11.42 13.31
N ALA A 122 -1.90 10.34 13.25
CA ALA A 122 -1.49 9.11 12.58
C ALA A 122 -1.23 9.32 11.07
N ALA A 123 -2.06 10.13 10.40
CA ALA A 123 -1.87 10.49 9.00
C ALA A 123 -0.57 11.30 8.79
N LYS A 124 -0.31 12.30 9.64
CA LYS A 124 0.94 13.09 9.62
C LYS A 124 2.16 12.22 9.92
N ASP A 125 2.04 11.27 10.84
CA ASP A 125 3.10 10.31 11.16
C ASP A 125 3.43 9.41 9.96
N ILE A 126 2.42 8.92 9.22
CA ILE A 126 2.63 8.18 7.96
C ILE A 126 3.41 9.05 6.96
N LYS A 127 2.98 10.29 6.73
CA LYS A 127 3.61 11.21 5.78
C LYS A 127 5.05 11.55 6.14
N GLY A 128 5.32 11.78 7.42
CA GLY A 128 6.65 12.17 7.91
C GLY A 128 7.63 11.01 8.07
N ARG A 129 7.18 9.75 7.96
CA ARG A 129 8.02 8.60 8.26
C ARG A 129 9.07 8.37 7.19
N THR A 130 10.32 8.29 7.60
CA THR A 130 11.45 7.87 6.78
C THR A 130 12.17 6.68 7.41
N LEU A 131 12.92 5.94 6.60
CA LEU A 131 13.79 4.84 6.99
C LEU A 131 15.10 4.98 6.23
N THR A 132 16.24 4.74 6.88
CA THR A 132 17.52 4.58 6.19
C THR A 132 17.92 3.12 6.19
N VAL A 133 18.21 2.56 5.02
CA VAL A 133 18.70 1.18 4.80
C VAL A 133 20.00 1.18 4.02
N PRO A 134 20.88 0.19 4.18
CA PRO A 134 22.09 0.10 3.39
C PRO A 134 21.77 -0.26 1.93
N SER A 135 22.51 0.32 0.99
CA SER A 135 22.58 -0.13 -0.41
C SER A 135 23.01 -1.59 -0.45
N VAL A 136 22.31 -2.40 -1.25
CA VAL A 136 22.62 -3.83 -1.37
C VAL A 136 23.97 -4.08 -2.06
N ILE A 137 24.52 -3.09 -2.77
CA ILE A 137 25.79 -3.19 -3.50
C ILE A 137 26.94 -2.57 -2.70
N SER A 138 26.77 -1.33 -2.23
CA SER A 138 27.85 -0.51 -1.66
C SER A 138 27.75 -0.27 -0.15
N ALA A 139 26.69 -0.75 0.51
CA ALA A 139 26.33 -0.42 1.90
C ALA A 139 26.02 1.07 2.18
N ASP A 140 26.12 1.94 1.18
CA ASP A 140 25.79 3.37 1.31
C ASP A 140 24.36 3.56 1.82
N PRO A 141 24.11 4.53 2.71
CA PRO A 141 22.78 4.74 3.26
C PRO A 141 21.80 5.25 2.19
N ILE A 142 20.70 4.54 2.02
CA ILE A 142 19.56 4.92 1.18
C ILE A 142 18.40 5.30 2.08
N THR A 143 17.91 6.54 1.95
CA THR A 143 16.71 7.00 2.66
C THR A 143 15.47 6.71 1.83
N ILE A 144 14.57 5.93 2.43
CA ILE A 144 13.24 5.61 1.94
C ILE A 144 12.25 6.49 2.71
N GLY A 145 11.28 7.08 2.02
CA GLY A 145 10.21 7.87 2.64
C GLY A 145 8.90 7.71 1.89
N VAL A 146 7.81 8.24 2.46
CA VAL A 146 6.51 8.30 1.80
C VAL A 146 6.53 9.40 0.73
N GLY A 147 7.06 9.06 -0.45
CA GLY A 147 7.19 9.96 -1.61
C GLY A 147 8.09 9.40 -2.73
N PHE A 148 7.90 9.93 -3.96
CA PHE A 148 8.64 9.66 -5.22
C PHE A 148 8.63 8.23 -5.81
N ILE A 149 8.73 7.16 -5.00
CA ILE A 149 8.91 5.76 -5.47
C ILE A 149 7.74 4.83 -5.08
N MET A 150 6.91 5.19 -4.10
CA MET A 150 5.83 4.34 -3.57
C MET A 150 4.49 4.41 -4.36
N GLY A 151 4.56 4.51 -5.69
CA GLY A 151 3.38 4.66 -6.56
C GLY A 151 2.86 6.10 -6.63
N GLY A 152 2.32 6.50 -7.77
CA GLY A 152 1.70 7.82 -8.00
C GLY A 152 2.54 8.82 -8.81
N ASN A 153 3.78 8.46 -9.16
CA ASN A 153 4.48 9.13 -10.26
C ASN A 153 3.84 8.63 -11.57
N LEU A 154 3.25 9.54 -12.34
CA LEU A 154 2.48 9.18 -13.54
C LEU A 154 3.34 8.42 -14.57
N LEU A 155 4.64 8.74 -14.69
CA LEU A 155 5.56 8.01 -15.56
C LEU A 155 5.83 6.60 -15.04
N VAL A 156 6.12 6.46 -13.75
CA VAL A 156 6.35 5.14 -13.14
C VAL A 156 5.09 4.28 -13.20
N ASN A 157 3.91 4.87 -12.91
CA ASN A 157 2.61 4.20 -13.02
C ASN A 157 2.32 3.81 -14.47
N PHE A 158 2.70 4.62 -15.46
CA PHE A 158 2.53 4.29 -16.87
C PHE A 158 3.37 3.07 -17.27
N PHE A 159 4.68 3.08 -16.99
CA PHE A 159 5.55 1.95 -17.32
C PHE A 159 5.20 0.69 -16.51
N ARG A 160 4.88 0.84 -15.21
CA ARG A 160 4.41 -0.28 -14.38
C ARG A 160 3.11 -0.87 -14.91
N GLY A 161 2.18 -0.02 -15.36
CA GLY A 161 0.95 -0.44 -16.01
C GLY A 161 1.20 -1.19 -17.32
N LEU A 162 2.11 -0.72 -18.17
CA LEU A 162 2.49 -1.43 -19.41
C LEU A 162 3.10 -2.82 -19.11
N VAL A 163 4.01 -2.91 -18.13
CA VAL A 163 4.56 -4.20 -17.70
C VAL A 163 3.45 -5.12 -17.19
N GLY A 164 2.53 -4.60 -16.38
CA GLY A 164 1.40 -5.36 -15.85
C GLY A 164 0.45 -5.87 -16.94
N LEU A 165 0.21 -5.08 -18.00
CA LEU A 165 -0.62 -5.48 -19.15
C LEU A 165 -0.03 -6.66 -19.94
N VAL A 166 1.29 -6.83 -19.94
CA VAL A 166 1.97 -7.98 -20.57
C VAL A 166 2.10 -9.15 -19.59
N HIS A 167 2.45 -8.85 -18.34
CA HIS A 167 2.69 -9.84 -17.31
C HIS A 167 1.41 -10.59 -16.89
N ALA A 168 0.28 -9.90 -16.72
CA ALA A 168 -0.95 -10.53 -16.26
C ALA A 168 -1.47 -11.61 -17.22
N PRO A 169 -1.55 -11.37 -18.55
CA PRO A 169 -1.89 -12.43 -19.51
C PRO A 169 -0.91 -13.61 -19.51
N MET A 170 0.39 -13.33 -19.38
CA MET A 170 1.40 -14.40 -19.27
C MET A 170 1.17 -15.27 -18.03
N MET A 171 0.91 -14.65 -16.87
CA MET A 171 0.62 -15.36 -15.62
C MET A 171 -0.69 -16.14 -15.69
N LEU A 172 -1.71 -15.62 -16.38
CA LEU A 172 -2.97 -16.33 -16.61
C LEU A 172 -2.75 -17.59 -17.46
N LEU A 173 -1.96 -17.48 -18.53
CA LEU A 173 -1.60 -18.61 -19.39
C LEU A 173 -0.77 -19.64 -18.63
N VAL A 174 0.30 -19.22 -17.94
CA VAL A 174 1.14 -20.11 -17.13
C VAL A 174 0.32 -20.78 -16.03
N GLY A 175 -0.54 -20.02 -15.34
CA GLY A 175 -1.46 -20.54 -14.34
C GLY A 175 -2.41 -21.62 -14.88
N ALA A 176 -2.92 -21.43 -16.09
CA ALA A 176 -3.77 -22.41 -16.75
C ALA A 176 -2.98 -23.68 -17.16
N PHE A 177 -1.82 -23.53 -17.80
CA PHE A 177 -0.98 -24.66 -18.21
C PHE A 177 -0.45 -25.47 -17.02
N CYS A 178 -0.08 -24.79 -15.93
CA CYS A 178 0.47 -25.42 -14.72
C CYS A 178 -0.60 -25.77 -13.67
N SER A 179 -1.89 -25.58 -13.96
CA SER A 179 -2.99 -25.81 -13.01
C SER A 179 -2.96 -27.19 -12.37
N ILE A 180 -2.73 -28.23 -13.17
CA ILE A 180 -2.61 -29.62 -12.70
C ILE A 180 -1.40 -29.78 -11.75
N THR A 181 -0.25 -29.21 -12.11
CA THR A 181 0.95 -29.26 -11.26
C THR A 181 0.73 -28.52 -9.95
N TYR A 182 0.10 -27.35 -9.98
CA TYR A 182 -0.23 -26.60 -8.76
C TYR A 182 -1.18 -27.37 -7.85
N TRP A 183 -2.19 -28.02 -8.42
CA TRP A 183 -3.10 -28.88 -7.67
C TRP A 183 -2.38 -30.06 -7.01
N CYS A 184 -1.57 -30.79 -7.78
CA CYS A 184 -0.82 -31.95 -7.28
C CYS A 184 0.25 -31.59 -6.24
N SER A 185 0.80 -30.38 -6.30
CA SER A 185 1.80 -29.88 -5.34
C SER A 185 1.18 -29.17 -4.13
N PHE A 186 -0.15 -29.22 -3.94
CA PHE A 186 -0.86 -28.56 -2.84
C PHE A 186 -0.56 -27.04 -2.74
N SER A 187 -0.39 -26.38 -3.88
CA SER A 187 -0.23 -24.92 -3.94
C SER A 187 -1.45 -24.25 -3.28
N GLU A 188 -1.21 -23.43 -2.26
CA GLU A 188 -2.29 -22.79 -1.49
C GLU A 188 -2.94 -21.63 -2.26
N TYR A 189 -2.26 -21.09 -3.27
CA TYR A 189 -2.72 -19.92 -4.04
C TYR A 189 -2.65 -20.10 -5.55
N CYS A 190 -1.46 -20.34 -6.13
CA CYS A 190 -1.32 -20.50 -7.58
C CYS A 190 -2.16 -21.70 -8.07
N GLY A 191 -2.89 -21.52 -9.17
CA GLY A 191 -3.82 -22.52 -9.70
C GLY A 191 -5.22 -22.52 -9.05
N SER A 192 -5.44 -21.77 -7.97
CA SER A 192 -6.77 -21.60 -7.37
C SER A 192 -7.64 -20.59 -8.16
N PRO A 193 -8.98 -20.62 -8.01
CA PRO A 193 -9.85 -19.57 -8.57
C PRO A 193 -9.46 -18.15 -8.10
N ALA A 194 -9.01 -18.01 -6.86
CA ALA A 194 -8.57 -16.73 -6.31
C ALA A 194 -7.39 -16.14 -7.09
N PHE A 195 -6.43 -16.98 -7.50
CA PHE A 195 -5.30 -16.57 -8.33
C PHE A 195 -5.78 -15.99 -9.68
N PHE A 196 -6.74 -16.63 -10.36
CA PHE A 196 -7.26 -16.14 -11.63
C PHE A 196 -8.02 -14.81 -11.49
N PHE A 197 -8.82 -14.66 -10.43
CA PHE A 197 -9.51 -13.40 -10.14
C PHE A 197 -8.53 -12.27 -9.81
N ASP A 198 -7.53 -12.54 -8.99
CA ASP A 198 -6.49 -11.56 -8.66
C ASP A 198 -5.65 -11.20 -9.89
N THR A 199 -5.39 -12.16 -10.80
CA THR A 199 -4.70 -11.89 -12.07
C THR A 199 -5.51 -10.94 -12.95
N LEU A 200 -6.83 -11.16 -13.03
CA LEU A 200 -7.73 -10.29 -13.79
C LEU A 200 -7.84 -8.90 -13.16
N GLN A 201 -7.93 -8.84 -11.83
CA GLN A 201 -7.93 -7.56 -11.11
C GLN A 201 -6.62 -6.80 -11.37
N TYR A 202 -5.47 -7.49 -11.29
CA TYR A 202 -4.17 -6.90 -11.59
C TYR A 202 -4.07 -6.38 -13.03
N PHE A 203 -4.66 -7.09 -14.01
CA PHE A 203 -4.77 -6.60 -15.38
C PHE A 203 -5.60 -5.31 -15.46
N CYS A 204 -6.77 -5.27 -14.81
CA CYS A 204 -7.62 -4.09 -14.75
C CYS A 204 -6.95 -2.90 -14.08
N ASP A 205 -6.25 -3.13 -12.96
CA ASP A 205 -5.50 -2.10 -12.25
C ASP A 205 -4.34 -1.56 -13.09
N SER A 206 -3.67 -2.44 -13.85
CA SER A 206 -2.60 -2.06 -14.78
C SER A 206 -3.14 -1.21 -15.94
N LEU A 207 -4.29 -1.61 -16.51
CA LEU A 207 -4.98 -0.81 -17.52
C LEU A 207 -5.40 0.55 -16.97
N TRP A 208 -5.94 0.58 -15.75
CA TRP A 208 -6.32 1.81 -15.08
C TRP A 208 -5.11 2.72 -14.80
N GLN A 209 -3.96 2.15 -14.40
CA GLN A 209 -2.73 2.91 -14.23
C GLN A 209 -2.29 3.56 -15.55
N VAL A 210 -2.29 2.83 -16.66
CA VAL A 210 -1.97 3.39 -17.99
C VAL A 210 -2.98 4.49 -18.37
N LEU A 211 -4.27 4.20 -18.27
CA LEU A 211 -5.33 5.14 -18.65
C LEU A 211 -5.30 6.40 -17.80
N SER A 212 -5.23 6.27 -16.47
CA SER A 212 -5.13 7.42 -15.56
C SER A 212 -3.82 8.18 -15.74
N SER A 213 -2.70 7.51 -16.02
CA SER A 213 -1.43 8.18 -16.34
C SER A 213 -1.44 8.96 -17.64
N VAL A 214 -2.38 8.70 -18.56
CA VAL A 214 -2.56 9.44 -19.83
C VAL A 214 -3.68 10.48 -19.70
N VAL A 215 -4.85 10.09 -19.19
CA VAL A 215 -6.03 10.94 -19.05
C VAL A 215 -5.81 12.03 -18.01
N PHE A 216 -5.12 11.74 -16.89
CA PHE A 216 -4.90 12.74 -15.84
C PHE A 216 -4.01 13.90 -16.33
N PRO A 217 -2.85 13.70 -16.98
CA PRO A 217 -2.13 14.78 -17.64
C PRO A 217 -2.96 15.54 -18.68
N LEU A 218 -3.80 14.87 -19.46
CA LEU A 218 -4.61 15.51 -20.51
C LEU A 218 -5.73 16.40 -19.93
N ALA A 219 -6.48 15.90 -18.94
CA ALA A 219 -7.48 16.66 -18.21
C ALA A 219 -6.85 17.84 -17.43
N MET A 220 -5.61 17.67 -16.98
CA MET A 220 -4.88 18.69 -16.24
C MET A 220 -4.14 19.68 -17.14
N LEU A 221 -3.72 19.31 -18.36
CA LEU A 221 -3.26 20.24 -19.40
C LEU A 221 -4.38 21.20 -19.80
N TYR A 222 -5.61 20.68 -19.90
CA TYR A 222 -6.82 21.47 -20.07
C TYR A 222 -7.06 22.42 -18.89
N SER A 223 -6.85 21.98 -17.64
CA SER A 223 -6.94 22.85 -16.45
C SER A 223 -5.79 23.88 -16.36
N LYS A 224 -4.56 23.52 -16.73
CA LYS A 224 -3.40 24.42 -16.72
C LYS A 224 -3.55 25.55 -17.75
N TYR A 225 -4.11 25.24 -18.93
CA TYR A 225 -4.53 26.25 -19.90
C TYR A 225 -5.53 27.26 -19.31
N MET A 226 -6.29 26.86 -18.29
CA MET A 226 -7.31 27.70 -17.65
C MET A 226 -6.86 28.41 -16.36
N THR A 227 -5.91 27.87 -15.57
CA THR A 227 -5.67 28.36 -14.18
C THR A 227 -4.20 28.39 -13.73
N ASP A 228 -3.24 28.14 -14.61
CA ASP A 228 -1.78 28.36 -14.44
C ASP A 228 -1.15 27.93 -13.09
N SER A 229 -1.60 26.82 -12.49
CA SER A 229 -0.96 26.24 -11.32
C SER A 229 -0.67 24.74 -11.49
N TYR A 230 0.58 24.39 -11.15
CA TYR A 230 1.06 23.10 -10.65
C TYR A 230 1.92 22.16 -11.54
N ASN A 231 2.73 21.37 -10.81
CA ASN A 231 3.89 20.55 -11.16
C ASN A 231 3.56 19.04 -11.09
N VAL A 232 3.64 18.36 -12.22
CA VAL A 232 3.23 16.96 -12.47
C VAL A 232 4.11 15.91 -11.75
N PHE A 233 5.26 16.31 -11.17
CA PHE A 233 6.33 15.37 -10.81
C PHE A 233 6.43 14.95 -9.34
N THR A 234 5.65 15.49 -8.39
CA THR A 234 6.11 15.51 -6.98
C THR A 234 5.31 14.75 -5.92
N LYS A 235 4.08 14.26 -6.17
CA LYS A 235 3.28 13.60 -5.10
C LYS A 235 2.81 12.19 -5.48
N GLY A 236 3.23 11.20 -4.70
CA GLY A 236 2.82 9.79 -4.82
C GLY A 236 1.40 9.52 -4.28
N ASP A 237 0.85 8.34 -4.58
CA ASP A 237 -0.56 7.98 -4.28
C ASP A 237 -0.82 7.93 -2.77
N VAL A 238 0.08 7.32 -2.00
CA VAL A 238 0.01 7.32 -0.52
C VAL A 238 0.01 8.74 0.03
N GLN A 239 0.84 9.63 -0.52
CA GLN A 239 0.94 11.02 -0.08
C GLN A 239 -0.34 11.81 -0.40
N ARG A 240 -0.96 11.60 -1.58
CA ARG A 240 -2.23 12.23 -1.95
C ARG A 240 -3.38 11.77 -1.06
N VAL A 241 -3.42 10.48 -0.77
CA VAL A 241 -4.45 9.86 0.08
C VAL A 241 -4.33 10.38 1.53
N VAL A 242 -3.11 10.46 2.06
CA VAL A 242 -2.84 11.00 3.40
C VAL A 242 -3.15 12.50 3.50
N ASP A 243 -2.77 13.29 2.49
CA ASP A 243 -3.15 14.71 2.40
C ASP A 243 -4.69 14.87 2.38
N GLY A 244 -5.40 14.00 1.65
CA GLY A 244 -6.86 13.99 1.58
C GLY A 244 -7.55 13.60 2.89
N ILE A 245 -7.01 12.63 3.64
CA ILE A 245 -7.52 12.27 4.97
C ILE A 245 -7.34 13.43 5.94
N THR A 246 -6.16 14.07 5.93
CA THR A 246 -5.84 15.19 6.82
C THR A 246 -6.80 16.36 6.60
N SER A 247 -6.96 16.78 5.34
CA SER A 247 -7.86 17.89 4.98
C SER A 247 -9.31 17.59 5.35
N LEU A 248 -9.81 16.37 5.08
CA LEU A 248 -11.19 16.03 5.43
C LEU A 248 -11.39 15.97 6.95
N ALA A 249 -10.43 15.45 7.70
CA ALA A 249 -10.50 15.38 9.16
C ALA A 249 -10.47 16.77 9.81
N GLU A 250 -9.69 17.71 9.25
CA GLU A 250 -9.66 19.11 9.71
C GLU A 250 -11.04 19.79 9.51
N VAL A 251 -11.68 19.61 8.34
CA VAL A 251 -13.05 20.11 8.10
C VAL A 251 -14.07 19.55 9.10
N TYR A 252 -14.00 18.25 9.42
CA TYR A 252 -14.91 17.64 10.40
C TYR A 252 -14.69 18.14 11.84
N LEU A 253 -13.49 18.60 12.18
CA LEU A 253 -13.21 19.23 13.48
C LEU A 253 -13.81 20.64 13.53
N GLU A 254 -13.61 21.43 12.48
CA GLU A 254 -14.16 22.78 12.36
C GLU A 254 -15.70 22.77 12.40
N ASP A 255 -16.34 21.84 11.69
CA ASP A 255 -17.80 21.68 11.70
C ASP A 255 -18.34 21.29 13.09
N LYS A 256 -17.61 20.41 13.82
CA LYS A 256 -17.97 20.03 15.20
C LYS A 256 -17.83 21.19 16.18
N GLU A 257 -16.76 21.97 16.07
CA GLU A 257 -16.54 23.14 16.91
C GLU A 257 -17.60 24.23 16.63
N ALA A 258 -18.00 24.40 15.37
CA ALA A 258 -19.09 25.29 14.97
C ALA A 258 -20.44 24.85 15.55
N ASP A 259 -20.80 23.56 15.44
CA ASP A 259 -22.05 23.02 16.03
C ASP A 259 -22.07 23.17 17.56
N GLN A 260 -20.95 22.93 18.22
CA GLN A 260 -20.82 23.03 19.68
C GLN A 260 -20.92 24.49 20.14
N SER A 261 -20.32 25.42 19.40
CA SER A 261 -20.46 26.87 19.64
C SER A 261 -21.90 27.37 19.46
N HIS A 262 -22.65 26.83 18.50
CA HIS A 262 -24.06 27.17 18.31
C HIS A 262 -24.95 26.67 19.45
N VAL A 263 -24.70 25.46 19.95
CA VAL A 263 -25.41 24.91 21.12
C VAL A 263 -25.11 25.73 22.38
N ASP A 264 -23.85 26.13 22.58
CA ASP A 264 -23.46 26.95 23.74
C ASP A 264 -24.07 28.36 23.70
N VAL A 265 -24.21 28.98 22.52
CA VAL A 265 -24.91 30.26 22.34
C VAL A 265 -26.39 30.13 22.68
N ILE A 266 -27.07 29.08 22.18
CA ILE A 266 -28.49 28.84 22.48
C ILE A 266 -28.69 28.57 23.99
N LEU A 267 -27.78 27.82 24.62
CA LEU A 267 -27.84 27.55 26.06
C LEU A 267 -27.53 28.77 26.93
N MET A 268 -26.74 29.73 26.43
CA MET A 268 -26.52 31.02 27.09
C MET A 268 -27.76 31.92 27.00
N GLU A 269 -28.41 32.00 25.84
CA GLU A 269 -29.64 32.80 25.64
C GLU A 269 -30.83 32.27 26.44
N LEU A 270 -30.90 30.96 26.71
CA LEU A 270 -31.97 30.34 27.50
C LEU A 270 -31.77 30.47 29.03
N LYS A 271 -30.62 30.97 29.49
CA LYS A 271 -30.28 31.12 30.92
C LYS A 271 -30.20 32.58 31.39
N GLY A 272 -30.39 33.56 30.50
CA GLY A 272 -30.51 34.99 30.83
C GLY A 272 -31.96 35.44 30.90
#